data_AF-A0A9Q4DT26-F1
#
_entry.id   AF-A0A9Q4DT26-F1
#
_cell.length_a   1.000
_cell.length_b   1.000
_cell.length_c   1.000
_cell.angle_alpha   90.00
_cell.angle_beta   90.00
_cell.angle_gamma   90.00
#
_symmetry.space_group_name_H-M   'P 1'
#
loop_
_entity.id
_entity.type
_entity.pdbx_description
1 polymer ?
#
loop_
_entity_poly.entity_id
_entity_poly.type
_entity_poly.pdbx_seq_one_letter_code
_entity_poly.pdbx_strand_id
1 'polypeptide(L)'
;KAFITPIEREDILQLTNSLDDVLDGIEHFSAMMEIFSITSSDEHIDKFSGYIRECAKEILITIELLAENRLKDIQPHAIKIKEYEHSCDNLHRKSLKNLFGNETDPIKVIQYREIYETLEEIADSCQSVANNLETIIMKNA
;
A
#
# COMPACT_ATOMS: atom_id res chain seq x y z
N LYS A 1 -18.11 0.41 -33.68
CA LYS A 1 -18.04 -0.44 -32.48
C LYS A 1 -17.74 0.48 -31.30
N ALA A 2 -18.71 0.74 -30.44
CA ALA A 2 -18.44 1.47 -29.20
C ALA A 2 -17.61 0.56 -28.30
N PHE A 3 -16.49 1.07 -27.79
CA PHE A 3 -15.70 0.40 -26.77
C PHE A 3 -16.52 0.49 -25.48
N ILE A 4 -17.27 -0.57 -25.16
CA ILE A 4 -18.04 -0.64 -23.91
C ILE A 4 -17.04 -1.08 -22.85
N THR A 5 -16.65 -0.16 -21.97
CA THR A 5 -15.81 -0.47 -20.82
C THR A 5 -16.65 -1.17 -19.75
N PRO A 6 -16.10 -2.16 -19.02
CA PRO A 6 -16.83 -2.88 -17.97
C PRO A 6 -17.16 -2.01 -16.76
N ILE A 7 -16.48 -0.86 -16.61
CA ILE A 7 -16.69 0.14 -15.55
C ILE A 7 -16.71 1.55 -16.13
N GLU A 8 -17.14 2.52 -15.32
CA GLU A 8 -17.19 3.92 -15.69
C GLU A 8 -15.78 4.52 -15.87
N ARG A 9 -15.65 5.54 -16.70
CA ARG A 9 -14.34 6.19 -16.94
C ARG A 9 -13.77 6.85 -15.70
N GLU A 10 -14.65 7.37 -14.84
CA GLU A 10 -14.27 7.97 -13.56
C GLU A 10 -13.64 6.94 -12.62
N ASP A 11 -14.21 5.73 -12.57
CA ASP A 11 -13.66 4.63 -11.78
C ASP A 11 -12.27 4.20 -12.27
N ILE A 12 -12.07 4.16 -13.60
CA ILE A 12 -10.75 3.87 -14.20
C ILE A 12 -9.73 4.93 -13.79
N LEU A 13 -10.10 6.20 -13.88
CA LEU A 13 -9.21 7.31 -13.50
C LEU A 13 -8.87 7.27 -12.01
N GLN A 14 -9.86 7.06 -11.15
CA GLN A 14 -9.67 6.97 -9.70
C GLN A 14 -8.78 5.79 -9.31
N LEU A 15 -8.99 4.61 -9.91
CA LEU A 15 -8.11 3.45 -9.71
C LEU A 15 -6.68 3.74 -10.16
N THR A 16 -6.52 4.34 -11.35
CA THR A 16 -5.20 4.66 -11.90
C THR A 16 -4.43 5.58 -10.96
N ASN A 17 -5.07 6.65 -10.47
CA ASN A 17 -4.44 7.57 -9.52
C ASN A 17 -4.06 6.85 -8.22
N SER A 18 -4.95 6.04 -7.64
CA SER A 18 -4.61 5.31 -6.40
C SER A 18 -3.51 4.25 -6.57
N LEU A 19 -3.34 3.69 -7.77
CA LEU A 19 -2.22 2.80 -8.08
C LEU A 19 -0.91 3.59 -8.20
N ASP A 20 -0.96 4.79 -8.78
CA ASP A 20 0.16 5.72 -8.88
C ASP A 20 0.63 6.15 -7.49
N ASP A 21 -0.29 6.48 -6.57
CA ASP A 21 0.02 6.83 -5.18
C ASP A 21 0.84 5.73 -4.45
N VAL A 22 0.60 4.45 -4.76
CA VAL A 22 1.41 3.33 -4.24
C VAL A 22 2.82 3.34 -4.83
N LEU A 23 2.95 3.58 -6.13
CA LEU A 23 4.25 3.63 -6.81
C LEU A 23 5.07 4.83 -6.34
N ASP A 24 4.45 6.01 -6.25
CA ASP A 24 5.05 7.24 -5.77
C ASP A 24 5.56 7.08 -4.33
N GLY A 25 4.78 6.44 -3.46
CA GLY A 25 5.22 6.13 -2.10
C GLY A 25 6.47 5.23 -2.08
N ILE A 26 6.51 4.19 -2.92
CA ILE A 26 7.68 3.29 -3.03
C ILE A 26 8.91 4.03 -3.57
N GLU A 27 8.72 4.89 -4.58
CA GLU A 27 9.79 5.75 -5.10
C GLU A 27 10.31 6.69 -4.01
N HIS A 28 9.40 7.31 -3.26
CA HIS A 28 9.75 8.20 -2.15
C HIS A 28 10.56 7.46 -1.07
N PHE A 29 10.10 6.28 -0.64
CA PHE A 29 10.83 5.44 0.30
C PHE A 29 12.25 5.10 -0.21
N SER A 30 12.37 4.73 -1.49
CA SER A 30 13.67 4.43 -2.09
C SER A 30 14.61 5.65 -2.06
N ALA A 31 14.10 6.83 -2.40
CA ALA A 31 14.86 8.07 -2.36
C ALA A 31 15.30 8.41 -0.93
N MET A 32 14.44 8.19 0.07
CA MET A 32 14.79 8.42 1.47
C MET A 32 15.90 7.52 1.97
N MET A 33 15.90 6.23 1.58
CA MET A 33 16.97 5.30 1.93
C MET A 33 18.33 5.81 1.44
N GLU A 34 18.38 6.38 0.23
CA GLU A 34 19.58 7.01 -0.32
C GLU A 34 19.95 8.31 0.42
N ILE A 35 18.99 9.23 0.58
CA ILE A 35 19.20 10.54 1.21
C ILE A 35 19.70 10.40 2.65
N PHE A 36 19.15 9.44 3.40
CA PHE A 36 19.56 9.15 4.78
C PHE A 36 20.80 8.26 4.88
N SER A 37 21.34 7.81 3.74
CA SER A 37 22.48 6.89 3.68
C SER A 37 22.26 5.59 4.46
N ILE A 38 21.02 5.10 4.46
CA ILE A 38 20.65 3.85 5.12
C ILE A 38 20.93 2.71 4.14
N THR A 39 21.99 1.96 4.43
CA THR A 39 22.51 0.91 3.55
C THR A 39 22.07 -0.50 3.96
N SER A 40 21.36 -0.63 5.07
CA SER A 40 20.80 -1.89 5.57
C SER A 40 19.39 -1.66 6.09
N SER A 41 18.45 -2.52 5.70
CA SER A 41 17.13 -2.60 6.33
C SER A 41 17.22 -3.25 7.70
N ASP A 42 16.33 -2.85 8.60
CA ASP A 42 16.11 -3.52 9.87
C ASP A 42 14.92 -4.50 9.77
N GLU A 43 14.66 -5.24 10.85
CA GLU A 43 13.57 -6.21 10.88
C GLU A 43 12.18 -5.56 10.64
N HIS A 44 12.02 -4.28 11.01
CA HIS A 44 10.76 -3.56 10.81
C HIS A 44 10.55 -3.23 9.33
N ILE A 45 11.55 -2.63 8.67
CA ILE A 45 11.54 -2.33 7.23
C ILE A 45 11.26 -3.61 6.43
N ASP A 46 11.97 -4.70 6.72
CA ASP A 46 11.79 -5.98 6.01
C ASP A 46 10.36 -6.53 6.14
N LYS A 47 9.74 -6.38 7.32
CA LYS A 47 8.35 -6.80 7.54
C LYS A 47 7.34 -5.92 6.81
N PHE A 48 7.51 -4.60 6.85
CA PHE A 48 6.70 -3.66 6.08
C PHE A 48 6.75 -3.98 4.59
N SER A 49 7.96 -4.08 4.02
CA SER A 49 8.16 -4.44 2.62
C SER A 49 7.55 -5.80 2.28
N GLY A 50 7.58 -6.75 3.22
CA GLY A 50 6.88 -8.03 3.10
C GLY A 50 5.37 -7.86 2.91
N TYR A 51 4.70 -7.11 3.81
CA TYR A 51 3.26 -6.86 3.72
C TYR A 51 2.87 -6.05 2.49
N ILE A 52 3.59 -4.96 2.19
CA ILE A 52 3.34 -4.12 0.99
C ILE A 52 3.46 -4.94 -0.28
N ARG A 53 4.45 -5.85 -0.36
CA ARG A 53 4.57 -6.76 -1.50
C ARG A 53 3.37 -7.70 -1.63
N GLU A 54 2.84 -8.22 -0.52
CA GLU A 54 1.64 -9.05 -0.59
C GLU A 54 0.40 -8.22 -0.97
N CYS A 55 0.26 -6.96 -0.50
CA CYS A 55 -0.75 -6.03 -1.00
C CYS A 55 -0.66 -5.86 -2.52
N ALA A 56 0.54 -5.59 -3.05
CA ALA A 56 0.75 -5.39 -4.49
C ALA A 56 0.34 -6.63 -5.33
N LYS A 57 0.58 -7.84 -4.82
CA LYS A 57 0.12 -9.08 -5.48
C LYS A 57 -1.40 -9.19 -5.48
N GLU A 58 -2.05 -8.92 -4.35
CA GLU A 58 -3.51 -8.97 -4.26
C GLU A 58 -4.15 -7.88 -5.14
N ILE A 59 -3.55 -6.68 -5.22
CA ILE A 59 -3.95 -5.61 -6.16
C ILE A 59 -3.82 -6.08 -7.61
N LEU A 60 -2.72 -6.73 -7.99
CA LEU A 60 -2.58 -7.24 -9.36
C LEU A 60 -3.72 -8.22 -9.71
N ILE A 61 -4.03 -9.14 -8.80
CA ILE A 61 -5.11 -10.11 -9.00
C ILE A 61 -6.47 -9.40 -9.17
N THR A 62 -6.77 -8.38 -8.36
CA THR A 62 -8.05 -7.66 -8.49
C THR A 62 -8.17 -6.90 -9.80
N ILE A 63 -7.08 -6.31 -10.30
CA ILE A 63 -7.05 -5.65 -11.60
C ILE A 63 -7.25 -6.66 -12.74
N GLU A 64 -6.65 -7.85 -12.67
CA GLU A 64 -6.87 -8.93 -13.64
C GLU A 64 -8.34 -9.39 -13.63
N LEU A 65 -8.91 -9.63 -12.45
CA LEU A 65 -10.32 -10.00 -12.30
C LEU A 65 -11.28 -8.92 -12.83
N LEU A 66 -10.95 -7.64 -12.61
CA LEU A 66 -11.69 -6.51 -13.13
C LEU A 66 -11.67 -6.49 -14.67
N ALA A 67 -10.50 -6.74 -15.28
CA ALA A 67 -10.35 -6.83 -16.73
C ALA A 67 -11.13 -8.03 -17.33
N GLU A 68 -11.26 -9.13 -16.58
CA GLU A 68 -12.09 -10.29 -16.93
C GLU A 68 -13.60 -10.10 -16.65
N ASN A 69 -14.01 -8.93 -16.13
CA ASN A 69 -15.38 -8.63 -15.69
C ASN A 69 -15.90 -9.60 -14.59
N ARG A 70 -15.01 -10.09 -13.73
CA ARG A 70 -15.28 -11.01 -12.62
C ARG A 70 -15.39 -10.29 -11.29
N LEU A 71 -16.25 -9.28 -11.22
CA LEU A 71 -16.37 -8.37 -10.06
C LEU A 71 -16.66 -9.08 -8.73
N LYS A 72 -17.41 -10.20 -8.76
CA LYS A 72 -17.76 -10.98 -7.56
C LYS A 72 -16.55 -11.64 -6.90
N ASP A 73 -15.50 -11.88 -7.68
CA ASP A 73 -14.30 -12.55 -7.21
C ASP A 73 -13.29 -11.56 -6.59
N ILE A 74 -13.50 -10.24 -6.71
CA ILE A 74 -12.59 -9.20 -6.22
C ILE A 74 -12.67 -9.05 -4.68
N GLN A 75 -13.86 -9.19 -4.09
CA GLN A 75 -14.09 -8.90 -2.67
C GLN A 75 -13.13 -9.63 -1.71
N PRO A 76 -12.85 -10.95 -1.86
CA PRO A 76 -11.91 -11.65 -0.99
C PRO A 76 -10.48 -11.07 -1.03
N HIS A 77 -10.05 -10.56 -2.18
CA HIS A 77 -8.72 -9.96 -2.34
C HIS A 77 -8.67 -8.54 -1.75
N ALA A 78 -9.73 -7.75 -1.90
CA ALA A 78 -9.85 -6.45 -1.24
C ALA A 78 -9.78 -6.56 0.30
N ILE A 79 -10.41 -7.60 0.87
CA ILE A 79 -10.33 -7.90 2.31
C ILE A 79 -8.89 -8.18 2.74
N LYS A 80 -8.15 -9.02 1.99
CA LYS A 80 -6.75 -9.32 2.31
C LYS A 80 -5.84 -8.09 2.27
N ILE A 81 -6.04 -7.18 1.31
CA ILE A 81 -5.29 -5.92 1.25
C ILE A 81 -5.48 -5.14 2.56
N LYS A 82 -6.72 -5.05 3.06
CA LYS A 82 -7.03 -4.41 4.35
C LYS A 82 -6.44 -5.15 5.54
N GLU A 83 -6.37 -6.49 5.51
CA GLU A 83 -5.71 -7.28 6.56
C GLU A 83 -4.19 -7.01 6.63
N TYR A 84 -3.55 -6.86 5.47
CA TYR A 84 -2.13 -6.50 5.39
C TYR A 84 -1.88 -5.05 5.80
N GLU A 85 -2.72 -4.10 5.39
CA GLU A 85 -2.65 -2.72 5.90
C GLU A 85 -2.79 -2.69 7.42
N HIS A 86 -3.79 -3.36 7.99
CA HIS A 86 -3.93 -3.45 9.44
C HIS A 86 -2.70 -4.07 10.13
N SER A 87 -2.01 -4.97 9.44
CA SER A 87 -0.75 -5.56 9.94
C SER A 87 0.41 -4.54 9.90
N CYS A 88 0.50 -3.71 8.86
CA CYS A 88 1.43 -2.58 8.76
C CYS A 88 1.16 -1.54 9.86
N ASP A 89 -0.09 -1.19 10.05
CA ASP A 89 -0.57 -0.21 11.02
C ASP A 89 -0.22 -0.62 12.48
N ASN A 90 -0.35 -1.91 12.79
CA ASN A 90 0.13 -2.48 14.06
C ASN A 90 1.66 -2.52 14.16
N LEU A 91 2.35 -2.83 13.05
CA LEU A 91 3.81 -2.85 12.98
C LEU A 91 4.39 -1.44 13.18
N HIS A 92 3.74 -0.40 12.66
CA HIS A 92 4.10 1.00 12.80
C HIS A 92 4.14 1.43 14.27
N ARG A 93 3.04 1.17 15.00
CA ARG A 93 2.99 1.47 16.45
C ARG A 93 4.07 0.73 17.23
N LYS A 94 4.38 -0.51 16.83
CA LYS A 94 5.44 -1.32 17.46
C LYS A 94 6.84 -0.81 17.13
N SER A 95 7.11 -0.43 15.89
CA SER A 95 8.41 0.07 15.45
C SER A 95 8.71 1.42 16.10
N LEU A 96 7.73 2.34 16.15
CA LEU A 96 7.87 3.61 16.87
C LEU A 96 8.13 3.40 18.36
N LYS A 97 7.37 2.52 19.02
CA LYS A 97 7.59 2.21 20.45
C LYS A 97 8.99 1.66 20.70
N ASN A 98 9.51 0.82 19.79
CA ASN A 98 10.87 0.30 19.90
C ASN A 98 11.91 1.40 19.69
N LEU A 99 11.75 2.19 18.63
CA LEU A 99 12.67 3.26 18.24
C LEU A 99 12.85 4.28 19.37
N PHE A 100 11.77 4.85 19.89
CA PHE A 100 11.81 5.83 20.98
C PHE A 100 12.21 5.24 22.34
N GLY A 101 12.12 3.92 22.50
CA GLY A 101 12.51 3.24 23.73
C GLY A 101 13.98 2.84 23.80
N ASN A 102 14.63 2.60 22.65
CA ASN A 102 15.95 1.97 22.59
C ASN A 102 17.01 2.82 21.88
N GLU A 103 16.65 3.65 20.90
CA GLU A 103 17.62 4.48 20.17
C GLU A 103 17.88 5.78 20.94
N THR A 104 19.16 6.14 21.03
CA THR A 104 19.64 7.33 21.77
C THR A 104 20.13 8.43 20.85
N ASP A 105 20.46 8.09 19.60
CA ASP A 105 20.85 9.05 18.58
C ASP A 105 19.61 9.74 17.99
N PRO A 106 19.39 11.04 18.27
CA PRO A 106 18.22 11.76 17.79
C PRO A 106 18.15 11.85 16.26
N ILE A 107 19.30 11.81 15.56
CA ILE A 107 19.32 11.84 14.10
C ILE A 107 18.72 10.54 13.56
N LYS A 108 19.12 9.40 14.13
CA LYS A 108 18.54 8.10 13.76
C LYS A 108 17.06 8.01 14.11
N VAL A 109 16.65 8.54 15.27
CA VAL A 109 15.22 8.59 15.62
C VAL A 109 14.42 9.34 14.56
N ILE A 110 14.92 10.48 14.06
CA ILE A 110 14.24 11.24 12.99
C ILE A 110 14.20 10.41 11.70
N GLN A 111 15.33 9.86 11.27
CA GLN A 111 15.43 9.11 10.01
C GLN A 111 14.52 7.88 9.97
N TYR A 112 14.57 7.04 11.01
CA TYR A 112 13.77 5.81 11.07
C TYR A 112 12.29 6.08 11.32
N ARG A 113 11.96 7.13 12.09
CA ARG A 113 10.56 7.56 12.23
C ARG A 113 9.98 7.90 10.85
N GLU A 114 10.69 8.71 10.08
CA GLU A 114 10.20 9.12 8.75
C GLU A 114 10.04 7.90 7.84
N ILE A 115 11.00 6.97 7.85
CA ILE A 115 10.90 5.72 7.07
C ILE A 115 9.67 4.89 7.46
N TYR A 116 9.41 4.73 8.76
CA TYR A 116 8.26 3.93 9.19
C TYR A 116 6.93 4.60 8.87
N GLU A 117 6.86 5.93 8.93
CA GLU A 117 5.69 6.70 8.51
C GLU A 117 5.44 6.48 7.01
N THR A 118 6.44 6.68 6.16
CA THR A 118 6.31 6.49 4.70
C THR A 118 5.91 5.06 4.35
N LEU A 119 6.44 4.04 5.04
CA LEU A 119 6.05 2.65 4.81
C LEU A 119 4.59 2.36 5.19
N GLU A 120 4.07 3.05 6.20
CA GLU A 120 2.67 2.96 6.57
C GLU A 120 1.78 3.73 5.58
N GLU A 121 2.17 4.92 5.14
CA GLU A 121 1.47 5.68 4.09
C GLU A 121 1.35 4.87 2.78
N ILE A 122 2.39 4.11 2.39
CA ILE A 122 2.31 3.20 1.23
C ILE A 122 1.24 2.11 1.44
N ALA A 123 1.14 1.57 2.65
CA ALA A 123 0.13 0.57 2.99
C ALA A 123 -1.30 1.15 2.95
N ASP A 124 -1.47 2.39 3.40
CA ASP A 124 -2.72 3.15 3.30
C ASP A 124 -3.11 3.45 1.84
N SER A 125 -2.13 3.75 0.98
CA SER A 125 -2.37 3.86 -0.47
C SER A 125 -2.87 2.53 -1.06
N CYS A 126 -2.32 1.39 -0.61
CA CYS A 126 -2.83 0.07 -1.01
C CYS A 126 -4.29 -0.14 -0.55
N GLN A 127 -4.62 0.27 0.68
CA GLN A 127 -5.98 0.21 1.21
C GLN A 127 -6.94 1.10 0.40
N SER A 128 -6.48 2.27 -0.04
CA SER A 128 -7.25 3.18 -0.90
C SER A 128 -7.61 2.53 -2.24
N VAL A 129 -6.70 1.76 -2.85
CA VAL A 129 -7.00 0.93 -4.03
C VAL A 129 -8.11 -0.07 -3.73
N ALA A 130 -8.04 -0.78 -2.59
CA ALA A 130 -9.06 -1.73 -2.19
C ALA A 130 -10.45 -1.08 -1.97
N ASN A 131 -10.49 0.11 -1.36
CA ASN A 131 -11.71 0.89 -1.16
C ASN A 131 -12.33 1.35 -2.49
N ASN A 132 -11.50 1.74 -3.46
CA ASN A 132 -11.94 2.10 -4.80
C ASN A 132 -12.55 0.89 -5.53
N LEU A 133 -11.90 -0.28 -5.44
CA LEU A 133 -12.40 -1.54 -6.00
C LEU A 133 -13.75 -1.94 -5.39
N GLU A 134 -13.92 -1.85 -4.07
CA GLU A 134 -15.20 -2.14 -3.42
C GLU A 134 -16.31 -1.19 -3.88
N THR A 135 -16.00 0.10 -4.02
CA THR A 135 -16.95 1.09 -4.54
C THR A 135 -17.42 0.71 -5.95
N ILE A 136 -16.51 0.26 -6.81
CA ILE A 136 -16.83 -0.21 -8.16
C ILE A 136 -17.75 -1.44 -8.11
N ILE A 137 -17.45 -2.42 -7.24
CA ILE A 137 -18.30 -3.60 -7.06
C ILE A 137 -19.71 -3.17 -6.64
N MET A 138 -19.83 -2.25 -5.67
CA MET A 138 -21.13 -1.77 -5.19
C MET A 138 -21.95 -1.04 -6.27
N LYS A 139 -21.31 -0.25 -7.13
CA LYS A 139 -21.97 0.42 -8.26
C LYS A 139 -22.52 -0.56 -9.31
N ASN A 140 -21.92 -1.74 -9.42
CA ASN A 140 -22.22 -2.75 -10.45
C ASN A 140 -22.91 -4.01 -9.88
N ALA A 141 -23.36 -3.95 -8.61
CA ALA A 141 -24.05 -5.04 -7.92
C ALA A 141 -25.55 -5.10 -8.23
#